data_AF-A0A8X6XAX2-F1
#
_entry.id   AF-A0A8X6XAX2-F1
#
_cell.length_a   1.000
_cell.length_b   1.000
_cell.length_c   1.000
_cell.angle_alpha   90.00
_cell.angle_beta   90.00
_cell.angle_gamma   90.00
#
_symmetry.space_group_name_H-M   'P 1'
#
loop_
_entity.id
_entity.type
_entity.pdbx_description
1 polymer ?
#
loop_
_entity_poly.entity_id
_entity_poly.type
_entity_poly.pdbx_seq_one_letter_code
_entity_poly.pdbx_strand_id
1 'polypeptide(L)'
;MNSYKFCNLYREYQIIIRNTQRVSAASAHILTTTGTRMMRKARKYKRPEDKVDPNYYGIGPKEEVKTALQSIIDRGISRELPAYNPPADVDQQLHKICKKVFGSELSSDWKTQTLSDPLLKYK
;
A
#
# COMPACT_ATOMS: atom_id res chain seq x y z
N MET A 1 -26.63 38.91 2.62
CA MET A 1 -25.95 37.59 2.52
C MET A 1 -26.33 36.97 1.17
N ASN A 2 -25.33 36.67 0.33
CA ASN A 2 -25.50 36.37 -1.10
C ASN A 2 -25.99 34.93 -1.35
N SER A 3 -27.29 34.69 -1.16
CA SER A 3 -27.94 33.40 -1.45
C SER A 3 -27.68 32.90 -2.88
N TYR A 4 -27.62 33.80 -3.85
CA TYR A 4 -27.34 33.48 -5.26
C TYR A 4 -25.96 32.83 -5.49
N LYS A 5 -24.93 33.23 -4.75
CA LYS A 5 -23.59 32.63 -4.88
C LYS A 5 -23.58 31.20 -4.35
N PHE A 6 -24.32 30.93 -3.26
CA PHE A 6 -24.46 29.60 -2.69
C PHE A 6 -25.26 28.66 -3.61
N CYS A 7 -26.33 29.17 -4.23
CA CYS A 7 -27.11 28.40 -5.21
C CYS A 7 -26.26 28.02 -6.44
N ASN A 8 -25.38 28.90 -6.92
CA ASN A 8 -24.49 28.61 -8.04
C ASN A 8 -23.44 27.56 -7.67
N LEU A 9 -22.80 27.67 -6.50
CA LEU A 9 -21.85 26.67 -6.01
C LEU A 9 -22.51 25.28 -5.85
N TYR A 10 -23.74 25.24 -5.33
CA TYR A 10 -24.49 23.98 -5.21
C TYR A 10 -24.82 23.39 -6.58
N ARG A 11 -25.15 24.23 -7.57
CA ARG A 11 -25.42 23.78 -8.94
C ARG A 11 -24.16 23.23 -9.61
N GLU A 12 -23.02 23.87 -9.43
CA GLU A 12 -21.72 23.39 -9.92
C GLU A 12 -21.35 22.05 -9.26
N TYR A 13 -21.53 21.93 -7.95
CA TYR A 13 -21.29 20.68 -7.23
C TYR A 13 -22.18 19.53 -7.74
N GLN A 14 -23.46 19.79 -7.99
CA GLN A 14 -24.39 18.83 -8.57
C GLN A 14 -23.99 18.39 -9.99
N ILE A 15 -23.43 19.29 -10.80
CA ILE A 15 -22.91 18.97 -12.13
C ILE A 15 -21.67 18.06 -12.02
N ILE A 16 -20.75 18.37 -11.11
CA ILE A 16 -19.54 17.57 -10.88
C ILE A 16 -19.91 16.15 -10.44
N ILE A 17 -20.84 15.99 -9.48
CA ILE A 17 -21.30 14.67 -9.04
C ILE A 17 -21.92 13.87 -10.18
N ARG A 18 -22.77 14.50 -11.01
CA ARG A 18 -23.38 13.80 -12.15
C ARG A 18 -22.32 13.37 -13.17
N ASN A 19 -21.30 14.20 -13.39
CA ASN A 19 -20.21 13.87 -14.30
C ASN A 19 -19.32 12.75 -13.76
N THR A 20 -18.99 12.76 -12.47
CA THR A 20 -18.19 11.68 -11.84
C THR A 20 -18.96 10.36 -11.84
N GLN A 21 -20.28 10.39 -11.59
CA GLN A 21 -21.14 9.20 -11.68
C GLN A 21 -21.25 8.65 -13.12
N ARG A 22 -21.31 9.53 -14.13
CA ARG A 22 -21.29 9.11 -15.54
C ARG A 22 -19.96 8.47 -15.92
N VAL A 23 -18.85 9.07 -15.50
CA VAL A 23 -17.50 8.54 -15.75
C VAL A 23 -17.31 7.21 -15.02
N SER A 24 -17.75 7.07 -13.77
CA SER A 24 -17.66 5.82 -13.01
C SER A 24 -18.54 4.71 -13.59
N ALA A 25 -19.76 5.03 -14.04
CA ALA A 25 -20.63 4.08 -14.73
C ALA A 25 -20.05 3.65 -16.09
N ALA A 26 -19.47 4.58 -16.86
CA ALA A 26 -18.80 4.26 -18.12
C ALA A 26 -17.53 3.43 -17.92
N SER A 27 -16.82 3.61 -16.80
CA SER A 27 -15.63 2.84 -16.44
C SER A 27 -15.92 1.56 -15.63
N ALA A 28 -17.16 1.31 -15.21
CA ALA A 28 -17.56 0.05 -14.56
C ALA A 28 -17.37 -1.18 -15.48
N HIS A 29 -17.42 -0.99 -16.79
CA HIS A 29 -17.10 -2.03 -17.78
C HIS A 29 -15.60 -2.28 -17.97
N ILE A 30 -14.73 -1.39 -17.47
CA ILE A 30 -13.27 -1.55 -17.53
C ILE A 30 -12.79 -2.45 -16.38
N LEU A 31 -13.56 -2.57 -15.30
CA LEU A 31 -13.22 -3.39 -14.12
C LEU A 31 -13.91 -4.76 -14.09
N THR A 32 -14.80 -5.07 -15.03
CA THR A 32 -15.23 -6.46 -15.27
C THR A 32 -14.39 -7.06 -16.37
N THR A 33 -13.19 -7.47 -15.96
CA THR A 33 -12.28 -8.38 -16.66
C THR A 33 -12.96 -9.17 -17.79
N THR A 34 -12.75 -8.75 -19.03
CA THR A 34 -12.82 -9.64 -20.19
C THR A 34 -11.88 -10.85 -20.05
N GLY A 35 -11.00 -10.82 -19.04
CA GLY A 35 -10.13 -11.93 -18.65
C GLY A 35 -10.82 -13.15 -18.01
N THR A 36 -11.97 -13.07 -17.32
CA THR A 36 -12.43 -14.25 -16.55
C THR A 36 -13.45 -15.14 -17.26
N ARG A 37 -14.29 -14.59 -18.16
CA ARG A 37 -15.28 -15.41 -18.91
C ARG A 37 -14.70 -16.05 -20.18
N MET A 38 -13.74 -15.39 -20.84
CA MET A 38 -12.99 -15.97 -21.97
C MET A 38 -11.95 -17.02 -21.51
N MET A 39 -11.38 -16.88 -20.30
CA MET A 39 -10.40 -17.84 -19.79
C MET A 39 -10.96 -19.23 -19.46
N ARG A 40 -12.26 -19.37 -19.18
CA ARG A 40 -12.86 -20.70 -18.97
C ARG A 40 -12.88 -21.55 -20.24
N LYS A 41 -12.97 -20.94 -21.43
CA LYS A 41 -12.85 -21.64 -22.72
C LYS A 41 -11.40 -21.71 -23.23
N ALA A 42 -10.54 -20.74 -22.87
CA ALA A 42 -9.12 -20.80 -23.20
C ALA A 42 -8.40 -22.02 -22.58
N ARG A 43 -8.91 -22.56 -21.47
CA ARG A 43 -8.39 -23.80 -20.85
C ARG A 43 -8.57 -25.07 -21.71
N LYS A 44 -9.40 -25.05 -22.76
CA LYS A 44 -9.62 -26.22 -23.64
C LYS A 44 -8.69 -26.29 -24.84
N TYR A 45 -8.03 -25.20 -25.23
CA TYR A 45 -7.09 -25.19 -26.34
C TYR A 45 -5.74 -24.67 -25.85
N LYS A 46 -4.89 -25.59 -25.38
CA LYS A 46 -3.45 -25.35 -25.40
C LYS A 46 -3.06 -25.21 -26.87
N ARG A 47 -2.51 -24.08 -27.28
CA ARG A 47 -1.97 -23.94 -28.64
C ARG A 47 -0.79 -24.92 -28.77
N PRO A 48 -0.54 -25.52 -29.94
CA PRO A 48 0.62 -26.39 -30.14
C PRO A 48 1.95 -25.69 -29.79
N GLU A 49 1.96 -24.37 -29.94
CA GLU A 49 3.05 -23.45 -29.61
C GLU A 49 3.30 -23.35 -28.09
N ASP A 50 2.26 -23.48 -27.27
CA ASP A 50 2.34 -23.47 -25.80
C ASP A 50 3.00 -24.75 -25.24
N LYS A 51 3.34 -25.73 -26.09
CA LYS A 51 4.14 -26.90 -25.69
C LYS A 51 5.64 -26.67 -25.81
N VAL A 52 6.09 -25.59 -26.47
CA VAL A 52 7.50 -25.38 -26.83
C VAL A 52 8.05 -24.03 -26.35
N ASP A 53 7.27 -23.22 -25.62
CA ASP A 53 7.84 -22.07 -24.93
C ASP A 53 8.36 -22.49 -23.54
N PRO A 54 9.70 -22.57 -23.32
CA PRO A 54 10.26 -22.87 -22.01
C PRO A 54 9.89 -21.82 -20.94
N ASN A 55 9.35 -20.66 -21.34
CA ASN A 55 8.93 -19.60 -20.43
C ASN A 55 7.42 -19.59 -20.13
N TYR A 56 6.61 -20.40 -20.80
CA TYR A 56 5.16 -20.47 -20.57
C TYR A 56 4.82 -21.56 -19.55
N TYR A 57 5.06 -21.28 -18.26
CA TYR A 57 4.47 -22.00 -17.11
C TYR A 57 4.67 -23.53 -17.03
N GLY A 58 5.80 -24.07 -17.52
CA GLY A 58 6.12 -25.51 -17.42
C GLY A 58 7.39 -25.82 -16.63
N ILE A 59 8.41 -24.99 -16.76
CA ILE A 59 9.64 -25.06 -15.98
C ILE A 59 9.49 -23.97 -14.92
N GLY A 60 9.71 -24.32 -13.64
CA GLY A 60 9.58 -23.37 -12.54
C GLY A 60 10.41 -22.09 -12.72
N PRO A 61 10.38 -21.15 -11.76
CA PRO A 61 11.09 -19.87 -11.89
C PRO A 61 12.54 -20.08 -12.35
N LYS A 62 13.02 -19.20 -13.25
CA LYS A 62 14.41 -19.18 -13.71
C LYS A 62 15.35 -19.23 -12.51
N GLU A 63 16.54 -19.80 -12.68
CA GLU A 63 17.51 -19.92 -11.57
C GLU A 63 17.81 -18.57 -10.92
N GLU A 64 17.91 -17.50 -11.72
CA GLU A 64 18.07 -16.12 -11.26
C GLU A 64 16.91 -15.64 -10.35
N VAL A 65 15.69 -16.05 -10.66
CA VAL A 65 14.51 -15.70 -9.85
C VAL A 65 14.50 -16.53 -8.56
N LYS A 66 14.92 -17.80 -8.63
CA LYS A 66 15.05 -18.66 -7.45
C LYS A 66 16.11 -18.13 -6.48
N THR A 67 17.27 -17.70 -6.99
CA THR A 67 18.34 -17.13 -6.15
C THR A 67 17.91 -15.80 -5.54
N ALA A 68 17.22 -14.94 -6.29
CA ALA A 68 16.65 -13.70 -5.77
C ALA A 68 15.62 -13.97 -4.65
N LEU A 69 14.68 -14.90 -4.88
CA LEU A 69 13.68 -15.29 -3.88
C LEU A 69 14.34 -15.93 -2.65
N GLN A 70 15.35 -16.77 -2.84
CA GLN A 70 16.11 -17.36 -1.73
C GLN A 70 16.81 -16.27 -0.92
N SER A 71 17.44 -15.29 -1.56
CA SER A 71 18.09 -14.17 -0.86
C SER A 71 17.10 -13.33 -0.02
N ILE A 72 15.85 -13.20 -0.48
CA ILE A 72 14.76 -12.52 0.23
C ILE A 72 14.34 -13.34 1.46
N ILE A 73 14.19 -14.66 1.30
CA ILE A 73 13.86 -15.60 2.38
C ILE A 73 14.99 -15.68 3.41
N ASP A 74 16.24 -15.63 2.97
CA ASP A 74 17.43 -15.66 3.82
C ASP A 74 17.53 -14.40 4.68
N ARG A 75 17.08 -13.26 4.17
CA ARG A 75 16.91 -12.01 4.93
C ARG A 75 15.77 -12.05 5.95
N GLY A 76 15.04 -13.16 6.03
CA GLY A 76 13.98 -13.37 7.02
C GLY A 76 12.62 -12.78 6.62
N ILE A 77 12.45 -12.36 5.37
CA ILE A 77 11.16 -11.87 4.88
C ILE A 77 10.16 -13.03 4.93
N SER A 78 9.00 -12.77 5.54
CA SER A 78 7.91 -13.74 5.74
C SER A 78 8.16 -14.87 6.75
N ARG A 79 9.22 -14.80 7.57
CA ARG A 79 9.37 -15.70 8.72
C ARG A 79 8.45 -15.24 9.85
N GLU A 80 7.90 -16.19 10.61
CA GLU A 80 7.20 -15.88 11.85
C GLU A 80 8.19 -15.23 12.83
N LEU A 81 7.97 -13.95 13.12
CA LEU A 81 8.79 -13.23 14.09
C LEU A 81 8.31 -13.60 15.50
N PRO A 82 9.23 -13.75 16.46
CA PRO A 82 8.85 -13.95 17.85
C PRO A 82 8.01 -12.78 18.36
N ALA A 83 7.15 -13.04 19.34
CA ALA A 83 6.40 -11.99 20.01
C ALA A 83 7.35 -10.92 20.57
N TYR A 84 6.98 -9.65 20.40
CA TYR A 84 7.77 -8.54 20.90
C TYR A 84 7.74 -8.51 22.43
N ASN A 85 8.91 -8.62 23.04
CA ASN A 85 9.10 -8.45 24.47
C ASN A 85 9.80 -7.11 24.73
N PRO A 86 9.12 -6.12 25.36
CA PRO A 86 9.74 -4.84 25.65
C PRO A 86 10.88 -5.03 26.67
N PRO A 87 12.03 -4.35 26.48
CA PRO A 87 13.10 -4.36 27.48
C PRO A 87 12.65 -3.71 28.79
N ALA A 88 13.32 -4.01 29.89
CA ALA A 88 13.01 -3.38 31.18
C ALA A 88 13.23 -1.84 31.15
N ASP A 89 14.19 -1.39 30.34
CA ASP A 89 14.64 0.01 30.31
C ASP A 89 13.97 0.86 29.21
N VAL A 90 12.78 0.47 28.74
CA VAL A 90 12.06 1.19 27.65
C VAL A 90 12.00 2.69 27.93
N ASP A 91 11.63 3.10 29.14
CA ASP A 91 11.48 4.51 29.49
C ASP A 91 12.80 5.29 29.40
N GLN A 92 13.91 4.69 29.83
CA GLN A 92 15.23 5.32 29.76
C GLN A 92 15.70 5.44 28.31
N GLN A 93 15.44 4.41 27.50
CA GLN A 93 15.77 4.42 26.07
C GLN A 93 14.94 5.46 25.31
N LEU A 94 13.63 5.52 25.56
CA LEU A 94 12.75 6.54 24.99
C LEU A 94 13.20 7.94 25.35
N HIS A 95 13.51 8.19 26.62
CA HIS A 95 13.99 9.50 27.06
C HIS A 95 15.30 9.92 26.35
N LYS A 96 16.24 8.99 26.12
CA LYS A 96 17.47 9.23 25.34
C LYS A 96 17.15 9.57 23.87
N ILE A 97 16.22 8.85 23.26
CA ILE A 97 15.77 9.10 21.87
C ILE A 97 15.11 10.47 21.77
N CYS A 98 14.17 10.78 22.66
CA CYS A 98 13.48 12.06 22.69
C CYS A 98 14.47 13.23 22.88
N LYS A 99 15.46 13.11 23.76
CA LYS A 99 16.54 14.11 23.90
C LYS A 99 17.34 14.30 22.61
N LYS A 100 17.57 13.23 21.84
CA LYS A 100 18.29 13.32 20.56
C LYS A 100 17.47 14.00 19.47
N VAL A 101 16.14 13.78 19.46
CA VAL A 101 15.23 14.29 18.43
C VAL A 101 14.77 15.72 18.72
N PHE A 102 14.36 16.00 19.95
CA PHE A 102 13.82 17.30 20.39
C PHE A 102 14.89 18.26 20.93
N GLY A 103 16.09 17.76 21.26
CA GLY A 103 17.19 18.56 21.80
C GLY A 103 17.43 18.35 23.30
N SER A 104 18.45 19.03 23.83
CA SER A 104 18.96 18.85 25.19
C SER A 104 17.99 19.24 26.31
N GLU A 105 17.04 20.14 26.03
CA GLU A 105 16.04 20.62 26.98
C GLU A 105 14.71 19.89 26.78
N LEU A 106 14.68 18.61 27.17
CA LEU A 106 13.44 17.84 27.21
C LEU A 106 12.64 18.22 28.47
N SER A 107 11.36 18.57 28.31
CA SER A 107 10.50 18.91 29.44
C SER A 107 10.29 17.70 30.38
N SER A 108 9.88 17.95 31.62
CA SER A 108 9.45 16.88 32.55
C SER A 108 8.29 16.07 31.98
N ASP A 109 7.45 16.72 31.17
CA ASP A 109 6.19 16.20 30.66
C ASP A 109 6.32 15.68 29.22
N TRP A 110 7.53 15.29 28.83
CA TRP A 110 7.87 14.85 27.47
C TRP A 110 7.02 13.69 26.95
N LYS A 111 6.51 12.84 27.86
CA LYS A 111 5.59 11.74 27.50
C LYS A 111 4.23 12.24 27.00
N THR A 112 3.81 13.44 27.40
CA THR A 112 2.53 14.06 27.03
C THR A 112 2.66 15.05 25.88
N GLN A 113 3.87 15.34 25.43
CA GLN A 113 4.11 16.28 24.35
C GLN A 113 3.52 15.76 23.02
N THR A 114 2.80 16.63 22.32
CA THR A 114 2.20 16.27 21.03
C THR A 114 3.25 16.21 19.91
N LEU A 115 3.20 15.15 19.11
CA LEU A 115 4.04 14.95 17.93
C LEU A 115 3.42 15.60 16.68
N SER A 116 3.29 16.94 16.68
CA SER A 116 2.66 17.69 15.59
C SER A 116 3.54 17.84 14.35
N ASP A 117 4.86 17.90 14.52
CA ASP A 117 5.81 17.98 13.40
C ASP A 117 6.05 16.59 12.77
N PRO A 118 5.69 16.38 11.48
CA PRO A 118 5.90 15.12 10.79
C PRO A 118 7.36 14.69 10.72
N LEU A 119 8.29 15.64 10.59
CA LEU A 119 9.71 15.34 10.48
C LEU A 119 10.29 14.86 11.82
N LEU A 120 9.85 15.46 12.94
CA LEU A 120 10.25 15.02 14.28
C LEU A 120 9.61 13.68 14.65
N LYS A 121 8.39 13.41 14.19
CA LYS A 121 7.74 12.10 14.39
C LYS A 121 8.40 10.99 13.58
N TYR A 122 8.88 11.30 12.38
CA TYR A 122 9.57 10.35 11.52
C TYR A 122 10.97 10.00 12.04
N LYS A 123 11.67 10.99 12.60
CA LYS A 123 12.99 10.83 13.22
C LYS A 123 12.93 10.01 14.50
#